data_AF-A0A419KQB3-F1
#
_entry.id   AF-A0A419KQB3-F1
#
_cell.length_a   1.000
_cell.length_b   1.000
_cell.length_c   1.000
_cell.angle_alpha   90.00
_cell.angle_beta   90.00
_cell.angle_gamma   90.00
#
_symmetry.space_group_name_H-M   'P 1'
#
loop_
_entity.id
_entity.type
_entity.pdbx_description
1 polymer ?
#
loop_
_entity_poly.entity_id
_entity_poly.type
_entity_poly.pdbx_seq_one_letter_code
_entity_poly.pdbx_strand_id
1 'polypeptide(L)'
;MPKICVVIPTYNEAGTIGKLLDSLESLGLDLHIVVVDDGSNDGTIEIVEEASRRYGNVILLERGAKLGLGSALRDGLKKGLKLGAELLVTMDGDLSHDPMELPRLLGEASPHRIVLGSRYVDGGRIGLGYL
;
A
#
# COMPACT_ATOMS: atom_id res chain seq x y z
N MET A 1 -4.83 17.18 -8.31
CA MET A 1 -5.23 15.75 -8.38
C MET A 1 -5.93 15.41 -7.07
N PRO A 2 -6.84 14.42 -7.03
CA PRO A 2 -7.48 14.01 -5.78
C PRO A 2 -6.42 13.52 -4.79
N LYS A 3 -6.68 13.70 -3.50
CA LYS A 3 -5.77 13.24 -2.45
C LYS A 3 -5.82 11.71 -2.35
N ILE A 4 -4.73 11.02 -2.71
CA ILE A 4 -4.67 9.55 -2.76
C ILE A 4 -3.99 9.02 -1.50
N CYS A 5 -4.55 7.97 -0.91
CA CYS A 5 -3.90 7.24 0.17
C CYS A 5 -3.81 5.75 -0.17
N VAL A 6 -2.59 5.22 -0.20
CA VAL A 6 -2.30 3.79 -0.35
C VAL A 6 -2.13 3.19 1.03
N VAL A 7 -2.90 2.16 1.35
CA VAL A 7 -2.85 1.44 2.62
C VAL A 7 -2.18 0.09 2.38
N ILE A 8 -1.09 -0.15 3.10
CA ILE A 8 -0.22 -1.32 2.95
C ILE A 8 -0.12 -2.04 4.30
N PRO A 9 -0.86 -3.13 4.52
CA PRO A 9 -0.70 -3.94 5.71
C PRO A 9 0.59 -4.77 5.64
N THR A 10 1.35 -4.85 6.73
CA THR A 10 2.61 -5.59 6.80
C THR A 10 2.69 -6.48 8.06
N TYR A 11 3.34 -7.64 7.91
CA TYR A 11 3.80 -8.48 9.01
C TYR A 11 4.99 -9.31 8.52
N ASN A 12 6.20 -8.95 8.94
CA ASN A 12 7.47 -9.51 8.50
C ASN A 12 7.69 -9.48 6.98
N GLU A 13 7.73 -8.25 6.43
CA GLU A 13 7.89 -7.95 5.00
C GLU A 13 9.22 -7.22 4.72
N ALA A 14 10.27 -7.41 5.54
CA ALA A 14 11.52 -6.65 5.40
C ALA A 14 12.21 -6.86 4.03
N GLY A 15 12.00 -8.00 3.39
CA GLY A 15 12.57 -8.32 2.06
C GLY A 15 11.93 -7.59 0.88
N THR A 16 10.72 -7.03 1.07
CA THR A 16 9.82 -6.56 0.01
C THR A 16 9.41 -5.10 0.23
N ILE A 17 9.12 -4.70 1.47
CA ILE A 17 8.51 -3.40 1.78
C ILE A 17 9.33 -2.20 1.28
N GLY A 18 10.66 -2.23 1.38
CA GLY A 18 11.50 -1.14 0.90
C GLY A 18 11.39 -0.95 -0.63
N LYS A 19 11.41 -2.05 -1.39
CA LYS A 19 11.24 -2.01 -2.85
C LYS A 19 9.85 -1.53 -3.24
N LEU A 20 8.83 -1.96 -2.51
CA LEU A 20 7.45 -1.53 -2.75
C LEU A 20 7.30 -0.01 -2.59
N LEU A 21 7.85 0.55 -1.51
CA LEU A 21 7.82 1.98 -1.26
C LEU A 21 8.60 2.76 -2.33
N ASP A 22 9.81 2.31 -2.68
CA ASP A 22 10.60 2.93 -3.75
C ASP A 22 9.86 2.88 -5.11
N SER A 23 9.17 1.79 -5.42
CA SER A 23 8.35 1.67 -6.64
C SER A 23 7.19 2.64 -6.64
N LEU A 24 6.46 2.80 -5.54
CA LEU A 24 5.36 3.77 -5.43
C LEU A 24 5.85 5.21 -5.60
N GLU A 25 6.95 5.57 -4.97
CA GLU A 25 7.55 6.91 -5.08
C GLU A 25 8.02 7.19 -6.52
N SER A 26 8.54 6.18 -7.21
CA SER A 26 9.00 6.32 -8.60
C SER A 26 7.88 6.68 -9.59
N LEU A 27 6.60 6.50 -9.22
CA LEU A 27 5.45 6.88 -10.05
C LEU A 27 5.29 8.41 -10.18
N GLY A 28 5.93 9.20 -9.30
CA GLY A 28 5.81 10.66 -9.30
C GLY A 28 4.40 11.16 -8.99
N LEU A 29 3.60 10.34 -8.29
CA LEU A 29 2.25 10.67 -7.86
C LEU A 29 2.27 11.32 -6.47
N ASP A 30 1.35 12.25 -6.22
CA ASP A 30 1.14 12.83 -4.89
C ASP A 30 0.35 11.84 -4.00
N LEU A 31 1.07 10.92 -3.37
CA LEU A 31 0.53 9.84 -2.55
C LEU A 31 0.76 10.11 -1.06
N HIS A 32 -0.22 9.76 -0.23
CA HIS A 32 0.03 9.37 1.15
C HIS A 32 0.15 7.85 1.23
N ILE A 33 1.19 7.35 1.88
CA ILE A 33 1.38 5.90 2.03
C ILE A 33 1.24 5.58 3.51
N VAL A 34 0.23 4.80 3.87
CA VAL A 34 -0.01 4.34 5.25
C VAL A 34 0.38 2.87 5.32
N VAL A 35 1.53 2.60 5.93
CA VAL A 35 1.97 1.24 6.24
C VAL A 35 1.41 0.86 7.60
N VAL A 36 0.64 -0.23 7.66
CA VAL A 36 0.00 -0.72 8.87
C VAL A 36 0.71 -1.99 9.32
N ASP A 37 1.63 -1.86 10.26
CA ASP A 37 2.46 -2.98 10.72
C ASP A 37 1.79 -3.75 11.87
N ASP A 38 1.86 -5.07 11.84
CA ASP A 38 1.21 -5.99 12.79
C ASP A 38 2.18 -6.56 13.83
N GLY A 39 3.19 -5.79 14.22
CA GLY A 39 4.19 -6.18 15.21
C GLY A 39 5.32 -7.01 14.59
N SER A 40 5.83 -6.56 13.45
CA SER A 40 6.96 -7.18 12.77
C SER A 40 8.22 -7.15 13.62
N ASN A 41 9.08 -8.16 13.46
CA ASN A 41 10.33 -8.30 14.22
C ASN A 41 11.53 -8.67 13.34
N ASP A 42 11.42 -8.44 12.03
CA ASP A 42 12.37 -8.85 11.00
C ASP A 42 13.12 -7.67 10.34
N GLY A 43 12.89 -6.43 10.79
CA GLY A 43 13.42 -5.21 10.17
C GLY A 43 12.39 -4.38 9.40
N THR A 44 11.14 -4.86 9.25
CA THR A 44 10.09 -4.16 8.49
C THR A 44 9.86 -2.74 9.01
N ILE A 45 9.75 -2.58 10.33
CA ILE A 45 9.45 -1.31 10.99
C ILE A 45 10.56 -0.29 10.69
N GLU A 46 11.82 -0.69 10.87
CA GLU A 46 12.99 0.14 10.67
C GLU A 46 13.09 0.65 9.23
N ILE A 47 12.80 -0.22 8.24
CA ILE A 47 12.78 0.14 6.82
C ILE A 47 11.69 1.18 6.54
N VAL A 48 10.50 0.99 7.10
CA VAL A 48 9.37 1.92 6.89
C VAL A 48 9.64 3.26 7.55
N GLU A 49 10.25 3.28 8.74
CA GLU A 49 10.66 4.53 9.38
C GLU A 49 11.73 5.28 8.59
N GLU A 50 12.69 4.57 8.00
CA GLU A 50 13.68 5.17 7.10
C GLU A 50 13.02 5.77 5.87
N ALA A 51 12.10 5.04 5.24
CA ALA A 51 11.31 5.55 4.13
C ALA A 51 10.46 6.78 4.52
N SER A 52 9.88 6.78 5.73
CA SER A 52 9.14 7.93 6.28
C SER A 52 10.02 9.17 6.39
N ARG A 53 11.25 9.03 6.91
CA ARG A 53 12.23 10.12 6.97
C ARG A 53 12.68 10.58 5.59
N ARG A 54 12.85 9.64 4.65
CA ARG A 54 13.35 9.90 3.30
C ARG A 54 12.34 10.63 2.41
N TYR A 55 11.08 10.20 2.43
CA TYR A 55 10.05 10.66 1.49
C TYR A 55 9.05 11.65 2.12
N GLY A 56 8.86 11.60 3.44
CA GLY A 56 7.98 12.52 4.18
C GLY A 56 6.48 12.28 4.01
N ASN A 57 6.07 11.44 3.06
CA ASN A 57 4.68 11.07 2.79
C ASN A 57 4.31 9.63 3.22
N VAL A 58 5.31 8.84 3.66
CA VAL A 58 5.12 7.51 4.25
C VAL A 58 4.84 7.63 5.75
N ILE A 59 3.78 6.98 6.22
CA ILE A 59 3.31 7.00 7.61
C ILE A 59 3.27 5.56 8.11
N LEU A 60 4.04 5.28 9.15
CA LEU A 60 3.94 4.03 9.89
C LEU A 60 2.78 4.10 10.90
N LEU A 61 1.90 3.10 10.86
CA LEU A 61 0.91 2.80 11.88
C LEU A 61 1.25 1.43 12.47
N GLU A 62 2.04 1.45 13.54
CA GLU A 62 2.42 0.23 14.26
C GLU A 62 1.27 -0.27 15.13
N ARG A 63 0.98 -1.56 15.04
CA ARG A 63 0.05 -2.27 15.91
C ARG A 63 0.88 -3.23 16.75
N GLY A 64 0.78 -3.12 18.08
CA GLY A 64 1.66 -3.83 19.01
C GLY A 64 1.52 -5.37 19.07
N ALA A 65 0.76 -5.98 18.15
CA ALA A 65 0.62 -7.43 18.02
C ALA A 65 0.01 -7.77 16.65
N LYS A 66 0.09 -9.05 16.25
CA LYS A 66 -0.54 -9.55 15.03
C LYS A 66 -2.06 -9.64 15.16
N LEU A 67 -2.77 -8.56 14.81
CA LEU A 67 -4.23 -8.43 14.90
C LEU A 67 -4.97 -8.83 13.61
N GLY A 68 -4.25 -9.15 12.54
CA GLY A 68 -4.78 -9.71 11.29
C GLY A 68 -5.04 -8.67 10.19
N LEU A 69 -5.06 -9.15 8.95
CA LEU A 69 -5.16 -8.34 7.72
C LEU A 69 -6.42 -7.46 7.67
N GLY A 70 -7.59 -8.03 7.98
CA GLY A 70 -8.84 -7.27 7.91
C GLY A 70 -8.90 -6.09 8.90
N SER A 71 -8.35 -6.27 10.11
CA SER A 71 -8.25 -5.17 11.08
C SER A 71 -7.19 -4.14 10.66
N ALA A 72 -6.12 -4.59 10.00
CA ALA A 72 -5.07 -3.74 9.43
C ALA A 72 -5.63 -2.77 8.41
N LEU A 73 -6.33 -3.32 7.42
CA LEU A 73 -6.96 -2.55 6.35
C LEU A 73 -7.97 -1.57 6.93
N ARG A 74 -8.81 -2.01 7.88
CA ARG A 74 -9.78 -1.12 8.54
C ARG A 74 -9.09 0.08 9.19
N ASP A 75 -8.02 -0.14 9.94
CA ASP A 75 -7.36 0.91 10.70
C ASP A 75 -6.54 1.84 9.77
N GLY A 76 -5.93 1.28 8.71
CA GLY A 76 -5.28 2.05 7.64
C GLY A 76 -6.26 2.89 6.82
N LEU A 77 -7.42 2.34 6.43
CA LEU A 77 -8.48 3.09 5.73
C LEU A 77 -9.01 4.23 6.60
N LYS A 78 -9.23 4.00 7.90
CA LYS A 78 -9.58 5.06 8.85
C LYS A 78 -8.51 6.15 8.93
N LYS A 79 -7.22 5.78 8.90
CA LYS A 79 -6.12 6.75 8.87
C LYS A 79 -6.14 7.55 7.57
N GLY A 80 -6.32 6.91 6.42
CA GLY A 80 -6.47 7.58 5.13
C GLY A 80 -7.62 8.60 5.11
N LEU A 81 -8.79 8.22 5.63
CA LEU A 81 -9.93 9.13 5.79
C LEU A 81 -9.60 10.34 6.67
N LYS A 82 -8.89 10.15 7.79
CA LYS A 82 -8.44 11.25 8.66
C LYS A 82 -7.43 12.19 7.98
N LEU A 83 -6.66 11.67 7.03
CA LEU A 83 -5.76 12.46 6.20
C LEU A 83 -6.51 13.24 5.10
N GLY A 84 -7.82 13.03 4.95
CA GLY A 84 -8.64 13.67 3.91
C GLY A 84 -8.49 13.03 2.53
N ALA A 85 -8.14 11.74 2.47
CA ALA A 85 -8.04 11.03 1.20
C ALA A 85 -9.39 11.00 0.48
N GLU A 86 -9.38 11.36 -0.80
CA GLU A 86 -10.52 11.25 -1.73
C GLU A 86 -10.52 9.90 -2.45
N LEU A 87 -9.33 9.28 -2.60
CA LEU A 87 -9.15 7.94 -3.12
C LEU A 87 -8.37 7.10 -2.11
N LEU A 88 -8.94 5.94 -1.74
CA LEU A 88 -8.31 4.94 -0.90
C LEU A 88 -7.95 3.73 -1.75
N VAL A 89 -6.68 3.32 -1.66
CA VAL A 89 -6.14 2.17 -2.38
C VAL A 89 -5.61 1.19 -1.34
N THR A 90 -5.86 -0.10 -1.54
CA THR A 90 -5.28 -1.17 -0.72
C THR A 90 -4.30 -1.95 -1.57
N MET A 91 -3.12 -2.24 -1.03
CA MET A 91 -2.09 -3.02 -1.72
C MET A 91 -1.30 -3.85 -0.70
N ASP A 92 -0.85 -5.05 -1.07
CA ASP A 92 -0.14 -5.96 -0.15
C ASP A 92 1.35 -5.60 -0.11
N GLY A 93 2.00 -5.88 1.02
CA GLY A 93 3.41 -5.56 1.26
C GLY A 93 4.43 -6.42 0.49
N ASP A 94 3.99 -7.52 -0.10
CA ASP A 94 4.81 -8.62 -0.62
C ASP A 94 5.13 -8.56 -2.13
N LEU A 95 4.75 -7.46 -2.80
CA LEU A 95 4.86 -7.28 -4.27
C LEU A 95 4.00 -8.25 -5.10
N SER A 96 2.98 -8.89 -4.51
CA SER A 96 2.00 -9.67 -5.29
C SER A 96 1.11 -8.80 -6.18
N HIS A 97 0.99 -7.51 -5.86
CA HIS A 97 0.41 -6.47 -6.70
C HIS A 97 1.52 -5.64 -7.33
N ASP A 98 1.46 -5.42 -8.64
CA ASP A 98 2.41 -4.56 -9.35
C ASP A 98 2.08 -3.08 -9.10
N PRO A 99 2.96 -2.29 -8.43
CA PRO A 99 2.71 -0.86 -8.19
C PRO A 99 2.60 -0.05 -9.49
N MET A 100 3.18 -0.54 -10.59
CA MET A 100 3.11 0.14 -11.90
C MET A 100 1.70 0.14 -12.50
N GLU A 101 0.80 -0.71 -12.00
CA GLU A 101 -0.60 -0.71 -12.42
C GLU A 101 -1.43 0.38 -11.72
N LEU A 102 -0.91 0.99 -10.65
CA LEU A 102 -1.63 2.00 -9.87
C LEU A 102 -2.10 3.20 -10.71
N PRO A 103 -1.29 3.84 -11.58
CA PRO A 103 -1.75 4.94 -12.42
C PRO A 103 -2.94 4.56 -13.31
N ARG A 104 -2.95 3.33 -13.84
CA ARG A 104 -4.05 2.82 -14.67
C ARG A 104 -5.33 2.66 -13.85
N LEU A 105 -5.24 2.08 -12.65
CA LEU A 105 -6.40 1.93 -11.76
C LEU A 105 -6.96 3.29 -11.32
N LEU A 106 -6.09 4.25 -11.03
CA LEU A 106 -6.50 5.61 -10.67
C LEU A 106 -7.17 6.34 -11.84
N GLY A 107 -6.76 6.08 -13.08
CA GLY A 107 -7.41 6.63 -14.28
C GLY A 107 -8.86 6.19 -14.46
N GLU A 108 -9.24 5.02 -13.94
CA GLU A 108 -10.61 4.49 -13.97
C GLU A 108 -11.44 4.91 -12.73
N ALA A 109 -10.80 5.53 -11.74
CA ALA A 109 -11.45 5.91 -10.50
C ALA A 109 -12.41 7.09 -10.70
N SER A 110 -13.60 6.99 -10.13
CA SER A 110 -14.62 8.04 -10.17
C SER A 110 -15.49 7.98 -8.91
N PRO A 111 -16.15 9.10 -8.53
CA PRO A 111 -17.04 9.10 -7.37
C PRO A 111 -18.08 7.98 -7.44
N HIS A 112 -18.34 7.33 -6.30
CA HIS A 112 -19.31 6.22 -6.16
C HIS A 112 -18.94 4.93 -6.91
N ARG A 113 -17.67 4.76 -7.32
CA ARG A 113 -17.18 3.55 -7.99
C ARG A 113 -16.10 2.85 -7.19
N ILE A 114 -16.11 1.52 -7.25
CA ILE A 114 -14.99 0.67 -6.80
C ILE A 114 -14.28 0.15 -8.06
N VAL A 115 -12.96 0.28 -8.09
CA VAL A 115 -12.10 -0.25 -9.16
C VAL A 115 -11.30 -1.41 -8.57
N LEU A 116 -11.26 -2.54 -9.27
CA LEU A 116 -10.57 -3.76 -8.83
C LEU A 116 -9.48 -4.13 -9.83
N GLY A 117 -8.26 -4.35 -9.35
CA GLY A 117 -7.24 -5.07 -10.11
C GLY A 117 -7.62 -6.55 -10.17
N SER A 118 -7.82 -7.09 -11.37
CA SER A 118 -8.24 -8.49 -11.55
C SER A 118 -7.28 -9.27 -12.45
N ARG A 119 -6.88 -10.44 -11.97
CA ARG A 119 -6.06 -11.41 -12.72
C ARG A 119 -6.87 -12.26 -13.70
N TYR A 120 -8.19 -12.18 -13.64
CA TYR A 120 -9.12 -13.10 -14.33
C TYR A 120 -9.94 -12.45 -15.44
N VAL A 121 -9.71 -11.17 -15.72
CA VAL A 121 -10.33 -10.45 -16.85
C VAL A 121 -9.39 -10.42 -18.04
N ASP A 122 -9.87 -10.00 -19.20
CA ASP A 122 -9.03 -9.84 -20.39
C ASP A 122 -7.84 -8.89 -20.11
N GLY A 123 -6.66 -9.26 -20.59
CA GLY A 123 -5.38 -8.63 -20.25
C GLY A 123 -4.81 -8.97 -18.87
N GLY A 124 -5.62 -9.56 -17.97
CA GLY A 124 -5.18 -10.05 -16.65
C GLY A 124 -4.25 -11.25 -16.77
N ARG A 125 -3.28 -11.35 -15.85
CA ARG A 125 -2.30 -12.44 -15.81
C ARG A 125 -2.15 -12.97 -14.40
N ILE A 126 -1.98 -14.28 -14.28
CA ILE A 126 -1.51 -14.93 -13.07
C ILE A 126 -0.02 -15.18 -13.29
N GLY A 127 0.83 -14.41 -12.61
CA GLY A 127 2.25 -14.74 -12.56
C GLY A 127 2.42 -16.09 -11.85
N LEU A 128 3.21 -17.00 -12.42
CA LEU A 128 3.83 -18.06 -11.63
C LEU A 128 4.78 -17.31 -10.68
N GLY A 129 4.40 -17.18 -9.40
CA GLY A 129 5.16 -16.42 -8.42
C GLY A 129 6.64 -16.79 -8.50
N TYR A 130 7.51 -15.77 -8.50
CA TYR A 130 8.97 -15.83 -8.59
C TYR A 130 9.56 -17.24 -8.60
N LEU A 131 9.71 -17.82 -9.80
CA LEU A 131 10.72 -18.84 -10.10
C LEU A 131 11.96 -18.15 -10.66
#